data_AF-A0A2N8TAH5-F1
#
_entry.id   AF-A0A2N8TAH5-F1
#
_cell.length_a   1.000
_cell.length_b   1.000
_cell.length_c   1.000
_cell.angle_alpha   90.00
_cell.angle_beta   90.00
_cell.angle_gamma   90.00
#
_symmetry.space_group_name_H-M   'P 1'
#
loop_
_entity.id
_entity.type
_entity.pdbx_description
1 polymer ?
#
loop_
_entity_poly.entity_id
_entity_poly.type
_entity_poly.pdbx_seq_one_letter_code
_entity_poly.pdbx_strand_id
1 'polypeptide(L)'
;AHPYTRLLLSAVPDPERAGSYDPVERARLREAILNPTSCPYGDDGTCSRTEPVRHIVGEDDGQPHWVRCHLRAPASDIARRVLKATDRPDGEATDTTEKAETTAA
;
A
#
# COMPACT_ATOMS: atom_id res chain seq x y z
N ALA A 1 -8.27 2.56 -10.01
CA ALA A 1 -6.83 2.82 -9.72
C ALA A 1 -6.21 1.64 -8.96
N HIS A 2 -4.92 1.35 -9.18
CA HIS A 2 -4.23 0.21 -8.57
C HIS A 2 -4.09 0.34 -7.03
N PRO A 3 -4.29 -0.75 -6.25
CA PRO A 3 -4.16 -0.72 -4.79
C PRO A 3 -2.81 -0.19 -4.28
N TYR A 4 -1.71 -0.58 -4.93
CA TYR A 4 -0.37 -0.07 -4.61
C TYR A 4 -0.28 1.46 -4.73
N THR A 5 -0.76 2.02 -5.85
CA THR A 5 -0.75 3.47 -6.07
C THR A 5 -1.63 4.19 -5.06
N ARG A 6 -2.84 3.65 -4.76
CA ARG A 6 -3.71 4.21 -3.72
C ARG A 6 -3.05 4.17 -2.34
N LEU A 7 -2.31 3.11 -2.01
CA LEU A 7 -1.58 3.01 -0.75
C LEU A 7 -0.45 4.06 -0.67
N LEU A 8 0.30 4.28 -1.76
CA LEU A 8 1.31 5.34 -1.79
C LEU A 8 0.68 6.73 -1.60
N LEU A 9 -0.42 7.02 -2.29
CA LEU A 9 -1.14 8.29 -2.13
C LEU A 9 -1.73 8.46 -0.73
N SER A 10 -2.09 7.38 -0.03
CA SER A 10 -2.56 7.46 1.36
C SER A 10 -1.50 7.98 2.34
N ALA A 11 -0.22 7.87 1.98
CA ALA A 11 0.89 8.40 2.77
C ALA A 11 1.18 9.89 2.45
N VAL A 12 0.55 10.45 1.42
CA VAL A 12 0.74 11.85 1.03
C VAL A 12 -0.28 12.72 1.77
N PRO A 13 0.16 13.80 2.44
CA PRO A 13 -0.73 14.81 3.00
C PRO A 13 -1.61 15.42 1.90
N ASP A 14 -2.90 15.51 2.16
CA ASP A 14 -3.89 16.04 1.22
C ASP A 14 -4.53 17.28 1.85
N PRO A 15 -4.30 18.48 1.29
CA PRO A 15 -4.76 19.74 1.91
C PRO A 15 -6.28 19.89 1.89
N GLU A 16 -6.97 19.23 0.97
CA GLU A 16 -8.43 19.28 0.85
C GLU A 16 -9.12 18.25 1.76
N ARG A 17 -8.35 17.30 2.31
CA ARG A 17 -8.87 16.25 3.19
C ARG A 17 -8.75 16.68 4.66
N ALA A 18 -9.89 16.72 5.34
CA ALA A 18 -9.91 16.89 6.79
C ALA A 18 -9.39 15.61 7.49
N GLY A 19 -8.13 15.61 7.91
CA GLY A 19 -7.53 14.58 8.74
C GLY A 19 -6.71 13.51 8.01
N SER A 20 -6.25 12.53 8.79
CA SER A 20 -5.44 11.41 8.30
C SER A 20 -6.28 10.43 7.46
N TYR A 21 -5.62 9.67 6.59
CA TYR A 21 -6.27 8.61 5.84
C TYR A 21 -6.82 7.51 6.76
N ASP A 22 -7.96 6.89 6.39
CA ASP A 22 -8.59 5.82 7.16
C ASP A 22 -7.64 4.61 7.33
N PRO A 23 -7.25 4.23 8.57
CA PRO A 23 -6.37 3.09 8.80
C PRO A 23 -6.97 1.76 8.34
N VAL A 24 -8.30 1.61 8.37
CA VAL A 24 -8.98 0.38 7.91
C VAL A 24 -8.83 0.25 6.40
N GLU A 25 -9.03 1.33 5.65
CA GLU A 25 -8.81 1.33 4.21
C GLU A 25 -7.34 1.07 3.84
N ARG A 26 -6.37 1.60 4.60
CA ARG A 26 -4.95 1.26 4.40
C ARG A 26 -4.66 -0.22 4.59
N ALA A 27 -5.23 -0.84 5.63
CA ALA A 27 -5.10 -2.28 5.85
C ALA A 27 -5.70 -3.09 4.69
N ARG A 28 -6.89 -2.70 4.19
CA ARG A 28 -7.51 -3.33 3.00
C ARG A 28 -6.65 -3.21 1.74
N LEU A 29 -6.06 -2.03 1.50
CA LEU A 29 -5.18 -1.82 0.35
C LEU A 29 -3.92 -2.70 0.43
N ARG A 30 -3.33 -2.86 1.61
CA ARG A 30 -2.19 -3.79 1.82
C ARG A 30 -2.57 -5.23 1.55
N GLU A 31 -3.71 -5.67 2.06
CA GLU A 31 -4.20 -7.03 1.85
C GLU A 31 -4.41 -7.31 0.35
N ALA A 32 -5.00 -6.37 -0.39
CA ALA A 32 -5.15 -6.47 -1.84
C ALA A 32 -3.82 -6.55 -2.60
N ILE A 33 -2.75 -5.94 -2.08
CA ILE A 33 -1.39 -6.04 -2.65
C ILE A 33 -0.74 -7.38 -2.30
N LEU A 34 -0.95 -7.88 -1.08
CA LEU A 34 -0.39 -9.15 -0.62
C LEU A 34 -1.06 -10.36 -1.27
N ASN A 35 -2.36 -10.26 -1.53
CA ASN A 35 -3.20 -11.33 -2.07
C ASN A 35 -4.07 -10.81 -3.23
N PRO A 36 -3.46 -10.45 -4.39
CA PRO A 36 -4.20 -9.91 -5.51
C PRO A 36 -5.09 -10.98 -6.15
N THR A 37 -6.40 -10.70 -6.16
CA THR A 37 -7.45 -11.55 -6.76
C THR A 37 -8.06 -10.96 -8.03
N SER A 38 -7.96 -9.64 -8.23
CA SER A 38 -8.52 -8.94 -9.39
C SER A 38 -7.66 -7.76 -9.83
N CYS A 39 -7.79 -7.38 -11.11
CA CYS A 39 -7.11 -6.23 -11.69
C CYS A 39 -8.13 -5.10 -11.86
N PRO A 40 -7.87 -3.88 -11.34
CA PRO A 40 -8.80 -2.76 -11.48
C PRO A 40 -8.81 -2.12 -12.88
N TYR A 41 -8.09 -2.70 -13.85
CA TYR A 41 -7.96 -2.21 -15.22
C TYR A 41 -8.29 -3.30 -16.26
N GLY A 42 -8.86 -4.42 -15.81
CA GLY A 42 -9.20 -5.53 -16.66
C GLY A 42 -10.56 -6.06 -16.27
N ASP A 43 -11.61 -5.26 -16.54
CA ASP A 43 -13.01 -5.67 -16.34
C ASP A 43 -13.35 -6.95 -17.14
N ASP A 44 -12.52 -7.28 -18.13
CA ASP A 44 -12.54 -8.46 -18.99
C ASP A 44 -11.52 -9.56 -18.57
N GLY A 45 -10.84 -9.42 -17.43
CA GLY A 45 -10.08 -10.52 -16.78
C GLY A 45 -8.69 -10.84 -17.37
N THR A 46 -8.21 -10.05 -18.33
CA THR A 46 -6.96 -10.30 -19.11
C THR A 46 -5.66 -10.08 -18.32
N CYS A 47 -5.71 -10.06 -16.98
CA CYS A 47 -4.53 -9.84 -16.14
C CYS A 47 -3.84 -11.17 -15.82
N SER A 48 -2.52 -11.21 -15.93
CA SER A 48 -1.73 -12.41 -15.65
C SER A 48 -1.09 -12.36 -14.27
N ARG A 49 -0.87 -13.52 -13.63
CA ARG A 49 -0.14 -13.63 -12.34
C ARG A 49 1.38 -13.67 -12.54
N THR A 50 1.82 -14.11 -13.71
CA THR A 50 3.23 -14.39 -14.01
C THR A 50 3.82 -13.39 -14.99
N GLU A 51 2.99 -12.83 -15.88
CA GLU A 51 3.43 -11.97 -16.96
C GLU A 51 2.86 -10.55 -16.80
N PRO A 52 3.69 -9.51 -16.92
CA PRO A 52 3.21 -8.13 -16.96
C PRO A 52 2.35 -7.87 -18.18
N VAL A 53 1.16 -7.32 -17.98
CA VAL A 53 0.21 -6.93 -19.03
C VAL A 53 0.16 -5.41 -19.12
N ARG A 54 -0.05 -4.89 -20.33
CA ARG A 54 -0.24 -3.46 -20.61
C ARG A 54 -1.74 -3.16 -20.65
N HIS A 55 -2.21 -2.30 -19.74
CA HIS A 55 -3.58 -1.81 -19.73
C HIS A 55 -3.62 -0.37 -20.22
N ILE A 56 -4.57 -0.05 -21.10
CA ILE A 56 -4.89 1.33 -21.46
C ILE A 56 -5.84 1.88 -20.38
N VAL A 57 -5.50 3.02 -19.80
CA VAL A 57 -6.23 3.61 -18.66
C VAL A 57 -6.92 4.93 -19.01
N GLY A 58 -6.73 5.41 -20.23
CA GLY A 58 -7.28 6.65 -20.74
C GLY A 58 -6.57 7.07 -22.02
N GLU A 59 -7.02 8.18 -22.59
CA GLU A 59 -6.46 8.81 -23.79
C GLU A 59 -6.60 10.32 -23.63
N ASP A 60 -5.49 11.05 -23.75
CA ASP A 60 -5.49 12.52 -23.77
C ASP A 60 -4.89 12.97 -25.11
N ASP A 61 -5.55 13.91 -25.79
CA ASP A 61 -5.12 14.46 -27.10
C ASP A 61 -4.77 13.39 -28.15
N GLY A 62 -5.49 12.27 -28.17
CA GLY A 62 -5.25 11.16 -29.10
C GLY A 62 -4.09 10.24 -28.70
N GLN A 63 -3.45 10.48 -27.55
CA GLN A 63 -2.33 9.70 -27.06
C GLN A 63 -2.79 8.77 -25.92
N PRO A 64 -2.73 7.42 -26.09
CA PRO A 64 -3.19 6.51 -25.06
C PRO A 64 -2.24 6.47 -23.86
N HIS A 65 -2.80 6.67 -22.66
CA HIS A 65 -2.12 6.44 -21.40
C HIS A 65 -2.23 4.98 -21.00
N TRP A 66 -1.12 4.42 -20.53
CA TRP A 66 -1.07 3.00 -20.23
C TRP A 66 -0.28 2.73 -18.95
N VAL A 67 -0.62 1.61 -18.32
CA VAL A 67 0.09 1.08 -17.16
C VAL A 67 0.51 -0.36 -17.40
N ARG A 68 1.65 -0.74 -16.84
CA ARG A 68 2.10 -2.14 -16.78
C ARG A 68 1.69 -2.73 -15.45
N CYS A 69 0.82 -3.73 -15.46
CA CYS A 69 0.28 -4.37 -14.25
C CYS A 69 0.23 -5.90 -14.40
N HIS A 70 0.26 -6.61 -13.27
CA HIS A 70 0.04 -8.07 -13.19
C HIS A 70 -0.45 -8.42 -11.78
N LEU A 71 -1.20 -9.51 -11.64
CA LEU A 71 -1.75 -10.02 -10.37
C LEU A 71 -0.67 -10.72 -9.54
N ARG A 72 0.45 -10.03 -9.31
CA ARG A 72 1.60 -10.58 -8.61
C ARG A 72 1.72 -9.96 -7.23
N ALA A 73 1.68 -10.82 -6.22
CA ALA A 73 2.09 -10.46 -4.88
C ALA A 73 3.61 -10.19 -4.84
N PRO A 74 4.10 -9.32 -3.93
CA PRO A 74 5.53 -9.12 -3.74
C PRO A 74 6.26 -10.43 -3.47
N ALA A 75 7.31 -10.71 -4.25
CA ALA A 75 8.02 -11.99 -4.17
C ALA A 75 9.05 -12.05 -3.03
N SER A 76 9.58 -10.90 -2.58
CA SER A 76 10.55 -10.88 -1.49
C SER A 76 9.84 -10.89 -0.13
N ASP A 77 10.34 -11.70 0.80
CA ASP A 77 9.80 -11.76 2.16
C ASP A 77 9.93 -10.43 2.89
N ILE A 78 10.98 -9.66 2.59
CA ILE A 78 11.18 -8.30 3.12
C ILE A 78 10.01 -7.40 2.71
N ALA A 79 9.64 -7.37 1.43
CA ALA A 79 8.53 -6.54 0.95
C ALA A 79 7.20 -6.97 1.59
N ARG A 80 6.96 -8.29 1.72
CA ARG A 80 5.76 -8.81 2.38
C ARG A 80 5.71 -8.42 3.86
N ARG A 81 6.85 -8.46 4.56
CA ARG A 81 6.95 -8.08 5.98
C ARG A 81 6.70 -6.59 6.19
N VAL A 82 7.27 -5.72 5.36
CA VAL A 82 7.06 -4.27 5.44
C VAL A 82 5.59 -3.91 5.27
N LEU A 83 4.90 -4.57 4.34
CA LEU A 83 3.46 -4.37 4.16
C LEU A 83 2.67 -4.81 5.41
N LYS A 84 2.98 -5.96 6.01
CA LYS A 84 2.29 -6.46 7.21
C LYS A 84 2.58 -5.67 8.50
N ALA A 85 3.81 -5.17 8.67
CA ALA A 85 4.25 -4.56 9.92
C ALA A 85 3.60 -3.18 10.21
N THR A 86 3.02 -2.56 9.19
CA THR A 86 2.48 -1.19 9.28
C THR A 86 1.00 -1.11 9.70
N ASP A 87 0.45 -2.23 10.20
CA ASP A 87 -0.88 -2.30 10.84
C ASP A 87 -0.80 -2.19 12.37
N ARG A 88 0.39 -1.96 12.94
CA ARG A 88 0.46 -1.60 14.36
C ARG A 88 -0.28 -0.28 14.53
N PRO A 89 -1.34 -0.22 15.37
CA PRO A 89 -1.94 1.08 15.68
C PRO A 89 -0.82 1.96 16.22
N ASP A 90 -0.80 3.23 15.82
CA ASP A 90 0.00 4.26 16.47
C ASP A 90 -0.56 4.45 17.89
N GLY A 91 -0.34 3.44 18.74
CA GLY A 91 -0.69 3.38 20.13
C GLY A 91 0.60 3.59 20.93
N GLU A 92 0.68 4.77 21.51
CA GLU A 92 1.52 5.16 22.64
C GLU A 92 3.03 4.91 22.49
N ALA A 93 3.74 5.99 22.14
CA ALA A 93 5.06 6.19 22.70
C ALA A 93 4.91 6.35 24.22
N THR A 94 4.85 5.23 24.95
CA THR A 94 5.13 5.23 26.38
C THR A 94 6.63 5.52 26.52
N ASP A 95 6.94 6.81 26.61
CA ASP A 95 8.19 7.28 27.18
C ASP A 95 8.23 6.87 28.65
N THR A 96 8.60 5.62 28.88
CA THR A 96 9.02 5.15 30.20
C THR A 96 10.53 5.18 30.19
N THR A 97 11.08 6.39 30.29
CA THR A 97 12.45 6.59 30.75
C THR A 97 12.49 6.14 32.22
N GLU A 98 12.67 4.83 32.44
CA GLU A 98 12.96 4.27 33.75
C GLU A 98 14.39 4.68 34.11
N LYS A 99 14.49 5.72 34.93
CA LYS A 99 15.72 6.25 35.49
C LYS A 99 16.28 5.18 36.44
N ALA A 100 17.22 4.36 35.95
CA ALA A 100 17.98 3.44 36.79
C ALA A 100 18.90 4.25 37.72
N GLU A 101 18.41 4.55 38.92
CA GLU A 101 19.19 5.02 40.05
C GLU A 101 20.10 3.87 40.50
N THR A 102 21.37 3.92 40.09
CA THR A 102 22.42 3.03 40.60
C THR A 102 22.99 3.64 41.88
N THR A 103 22.58 3.11 43.03
CA THR A 103 23.30 3.23 44.30
C THR A 103 24.26 2.05 44.43
N ALA A 104 25.57 2.32 44.44
CA ALA A 104 26.64 1.46 44.96
C ALA A 104 27.91 2.34 45.08
N ALA A 105 28.76 2.29 46.10
CA ALA A 105 28.77 1.71 47.44
C ALA A 105 29.77 2.54 48.25
#